data_AF-A0A6J8CGL2-F1
#
_entry.id   AF-A0A6J8CGL2-F1
#
_cell.length_a   1.000
_cell.length_b   1.000
_cell.length_c   1.000
_cell.angle_alpha   90.00
_cell.angle_beta   90.00
_cell.angle_gamma   90.00
#
_symmetry.space_group_name_H-M   'P 1'
#
loop_
_entity.id
_entity.type
_entity.pdbx_description
1 polymer ?
#
loop_
_entity_poly.entity_id
_entity_poly.type
_entity_poly.pdbx_seq_one_letter_code
_entity_poly.pdbx_strand_id
1 'polypeptide(L)'
;MKAFIDSIDISNPLEPRDAFYGGRTEAFKLYSEATSTHKIKYYDVTSLYPYINKTGKIPLGHPNIITENFEHISNYEGLIKCKILPPRRLHIPVLPCRTNNKLLFHLCRSCAENKQQNNCHHSDEQRAMTEKWVSDEIKTAIGKGYRVMKIYEVWDFNQKSQYDSVTKTGGLFTGYVNAFLKIKHEASGWPNWCHTLEDKKRYVMSTTTTKKKEFFLISTTLDKILDYDKSINSC
;
A
#
# COMPACT_ATOMS: atom_id res chain seq x y z
N MET A 1 -5.65 -38.04 19.14
CA MET A 1 -5.44 -37.78 17.70
C MET A 1 -5.94 -36.41 17.28
N LYS A 2 -7.20 -36.03 17.51
CA LYS A 2 -7.73 -34.69 17.18
C LYS A 2 -6.93 -33.53 17.82
N ALA A 3 -6.70 -33.57 19.13
CA ALA A 3 -5.88 -32.55 19.82
C ALA A 3 -4.43 -32.46 19.32
N PHE A 4 -3.87 -33.55 18.80
CA PHE A 4 -2.53 -33.54 18.19
C PHE A 4 -2.58 -32.87 16.82
N ILE A 5 -3.54 -33.23 15.96
CA ILE A 5 -3.73 -32.59 14.65
C ILE A 5 -4.02 -31.09 14.80
N ASP A 6 -4.89 -30.71 15.75
CA ASP A 6 -5.22 -29.31 16.06
C ASP A 6 -4.00 -28.53 16.62
N SER A 7 -3.01 -29.23 17.18
CA SER A 7 -1.76 -28.61 17.65
C SER A 7 -0.74 -28.39 16.53
N ILE A 8 -0.91 -29.03 15.37
CA ILE A 8 -0.02 -28.84 14.23
C ILE A 8 -0.51 -27.63 13.44
N ASP A 9 0.36 -26.62 13.32
CA ASP A 9 0.13 -25.42 12.53
C ASP A 9 0.29 -25.73 11.03
N ILE A 10 -0.66 -26.49 10.48
CA ILE A 10 -0.73 -26.85 9.06
C ILE A 10 -1.34 -25.68 8.29
N SER A 11 -0.62 -25.21 7.28
CA SER A 11 -1.03 -24.10 6.42
C SER A 11 -1.26 -24.61 5.01
N ASN A 12 -2.42 -24.29 4.42
CA ASN A 12 -2.66 -24.51 2.99
C ASN A 12 -1.63 -23.74 2.13
N PRO A 13 -1.38 -24.16 0.87
CA PRO A 13 -0.52 -23.41 -0.03
C PRO A 13 -0.96 -21.95 -0.23
N LEU A 14 -0.01 -21.11 -0.60
CA LEU A 14 -0.26 -19.71 -0.98
C LEU A 14 -1.10 -19.69 -2.27
N GLU A 15 -2.19 -18.92 -2.24
CA GLU A 15 -2.97 -18.59 -3.42
C GLU A 15 -2.79 -17.08 -3.72
N PRO A 16 -2.36 -16.70 -4.95
CA PRO A 16 -2.04 -15.30 -5.27
C PRO A 16 -3.20 -14.30 -5.19
N ARG A 17 -4.42 -14.71 -5.56
CA ARG A 17 -5.63 -13.88 -5.51
C ARG A 17 -6.03 -13.52 -4.09
N ASP A 18 -5.68 -14.34 -3.09
CA ASP A 18 -5.87 -13.98 -1.69
C ASP A 18 -5.04 -12.76 -1.29
N ALA A 19 -3.86 -12.57 -1.87
CA ALA A 19 -3.03 -11.37 -1.66
C ALA A 19 -3.49 -10.16 -2.49
N PHE A 20 -4.47 -10.33 -3.39
CA PHE A 20 -4.94 -9.25 -4.26
C PHE A 20 -6.03 -8.43 -3.57
N TYR A 21 -5.67 -7.28 -2.99
CA TYR A 21 -6.60 -6.38 -2.31
C TYR A 21 -6.98 -5.17 -3.20
N GLY A 22 -8.16 -4.60 -2.93
CA GLY A 22 -8.63 -3.38 -3.57
C GLY A 22 -8.03 -2.11 -2.94
N GLY A 23 -8.54 -0.95 -3.35
CA GLY A 23 -8.15 0.34 -2.76
C GLY A 23 -8.56 0.46 -1.28
N ARG A 24 -7.79 1.23 -0.51
CA ARG A 24 -8.14 1.59 0.87
C ARG A 24 -9.29 2.60 0.86
N THR A 25 -10.37 2.26 1.57
CA THR A 25 -11.46 3.17 1.88
C THR A 25 -11.66 3.17 3.38
N GLU A 26 -11.43 4.30 4.03
CA GLU A 26 -11.50 4.41 5.49
C GLU A 26 -12.01 5.78 5.90
N ALA A 27 -12.88 5.82 6.91
CA ALA A 27 -13.44 7.03 7.46
C ALA A 27 -12.89 7.27 8.87
N PHE A 28 -12.09 8.31 9.04
CA PHE A 28 -11.58 8.75 10.35
C PHE A 28 -12.56 9.68 11.07
N LYS A 29 -13.43 10.37 10.31
CA LYS A 29 -14.46 11.27 10.83
C LYS A 29 -15.69 11.19 9.93
N LEU A 30 -16.84 10.87 10.52
CA LEU A 30 -18.09 10.68 9.76
C LEU A 30 -18.74 12.00 9.32
N TYR A 31 -18.49 13.10 10.05
CA TYR A 31 -19.05 14.41 9.74
C TYR A 31 -18.05 15.52 10.06
N SER A 32 -17.88 16.47 9.14
CA SER A 32 -17.15 17.70 9.40
C SER A 32 -17.73 18.83 8.57
N GLU A 33 -17.86 20.00 9.17
CA GLU A 33 -18.37 21.21 8.53
C GLU A 33 -17.25 22.23 8.35
N ALA A 34 -17.25 22.95 7.22
CA ALA A 34 -16.32 24.05 6.99
C ALA A 34 -16.87 25.35 7.62
N THR A 35 -15.99 26.09 8.30
CA THR A 35 -16.32 27.37 8.95
C THR A 35 -15.35 28.46 8.49
N SER A 36 -15.48 29.68 9.03
CA SER A 36 -14.53 30.77 8.76
C SER A 36 -13.10 30.44 9.19
N THR A 37 -12.93 29.60 10.23
CA THR A 37 -11.62 29.18 10.76
C THR A 37 -11.25 27.75 10.37
N HIS A 38 -12.22 26.91 10.00
CA HIS A 38 -11.99 25.50 9.63
C HIS A 38 -12.18 25.26 8.13
N LYS A 39 -11.10 24.93 7.43
CA LYS A 39 -11.13 24.62 5.99
C LYS A 39 -10.99 23.13 5.75
N ILE A 40 -11.84 22.57 4.91
CA ILE A 40 -11.73 21.19 4.43
C ILE A 40 -11.03 21.22 3.06
N LYS A 41 -9.95 20.45 2.91
CA LYS A 41 -9.19 20.35 1.66
C LYS A 41 -9.34 18.95 1.10
N TYR A 42 -9.48 18.86 -0.23
CA TYR A 42 -9.50 17.61 -0.97
C TYR A 42 -8.20 17.45 -1.74
N TYR A 43 -7.65 16.24 -1.72
CA TYR A 43 -6.46 15.86 -2.46
C TYR A 43 -6.78 14.64 -3.31
N ASP A 44 -6.49 14.73 -4.60
CA ASP A 44 -6.70 13.64 -5.56
C ASP A 44 -5.39 13.28 -6.23
N VAL A 45 -5.06 12.00 -6.26
CA VAL A 45 -3.96 11.51 -7.09
C VAL A 45 -4.52 11.19 -8.47
N THR A 46 -4.32 12.12 -9.40
CA THR A 46 -4.79 11.93 -10.77
C THR A 46 -4.10 10.74 -11.42
N SER A 47 -4.89 9.70 -11.75
CA SER A 47 -4.42 8.49 -12.42
C SER A 47 -3.41 7.66 -11.61
N LEU A 48 -3.70 7.44 -10.32
CA LEU A 48 -2.91 6.60 -9.40
C LEU A 48 -2.50 5.24 -10.00
N TYR A 49 -3.45 4.40 -10.42
CA TYR A 49 -3.12 3.06 -10.96
C TYR A 49 -2.29 3.11 -12.25
N PRO A 50 -2.61 3.93 -13.28
CA PRO A 50 -1.73 4.11 -14.43
C PRO A 50 -0.31 4.57 -14.06
N TYR A 51 -0.19 5.45 -13.07
CA TYR A 51 1.12 5.88 -12.57
C TYR A 51 1.90 4.69 -11.99
N ILE A 52 1.29 3.92 -11.09
CA ILE A 52 1.93 2.73 -10.50
C ILE A 52 2.24 1.67 -11.56
N ASN A 53 1.39 1.44 -12.56
CA ASN A 53 1.70 0.52 -13.67
C ASN A 53 2.91 0.98 -14.49
N LYS A 54 3.12 2.29 -14.62
CA LYS A 54 4.30 2.84 -15.29
C LYS A 54 5.55 2.76 -14.42
N THR A 55 5.48 3.22 -13.18
CA THR A 55 6.67 3.47 -12.34
C THR A 55 6.99 2.35 -11.35
N GLY A 56 5.97 1.55 -11.01
CA GLY A 56 6.06 0.46 -10.05
C GLY A 56 6.90 -0.69 -10.56
N LYS A 57 7.38 -1.48 -9.61
CA LYS A 57 8.04 -2.77 -9.85
C LYS A 57 6.97 -3.81 -10.14
N ILE A 58 7.13 -4.56 -11.23
CA ILE A 58 6.22 -5.63 -11.64
C ILE A 58 7.02 -6.93 -11.74
N PRO A 59 6.59 -8.01 -11.06
CA PRO A 59 7.22 -9.32 -11.19
C PRO A 59 6.99 -9.90 -12.60
N LEU A 60 7.98 -10.61 -13.13
CA LEU A 60 7.93 -11.27 -14.43
C LEU A 60 8.19 -12.77 -14.29
N GLY A 61 7.59 -13.57 -15.18
CA GLY A 61 7.81 -15.00 -15.25
C GLY A 61 7.18 -15.78 -14.11
N HIS A 62 7.76 -16.94 -13.81
CA HIS A 62 7.31 -17.83 -12.72
C HIS A 62 8.09 -17.54 -11.44
N PRO A 63 7.44 -17.61 -10.26
CA PRO A 63 8.13 -17.46 -8.99
C PRO A 63 8.97 -18.71 -8.66
N ASN A 64 10.01 -18.51 -7.87
CA ASN A 64 10.61 -19.56 -7.07
C ASN A 64 9.76 -19.76 -5.81
N ILE A 65 9.26 -20.97 -5.59
CA ILE A 65 8.40 -21.30 -4.45
C ILE A 65 9.29 -21.84 -3.32
N ILE A 66 9.29 -21.15 -2.18
CA ILE A 66 10.09 -21.47 -1.01
C ILE A 66 9.14 -21.80 0.14
N THR A 67 9.32 -22.98 0.73
CA THR A 67 8.48 -23.51 1.82
C THR A 67 9.26 -23.77 3.10
N GLU A 68 10.59 -23.66 3.07
CA GLU A 68 11.49 -23.94 4.18
C GLU A 68 12.77 -23.09 4.07
N ASN A 69 13.57 -23.06 5.15
CA ASN A 69 14.86 -22.35 5.20
C ASN A 69 14.76 -20.88 4.78
N PHE A 70 13.75 -20.18 5.32
CA PHE A 70 13.48 -18.79 4.97
C PHE A 70 14.63 -17.86 5.36
N GLU A 71 14.98 -16.97 4.44
CA GLU A 71 15.87 -15.84 4.66
C GLU A 71 15.14 -14.67 5.33
N HIS A 72 15.89 -13.60 5.59
CA HIS A 72 15.31 -12.35 6.04
C HIS A 72 14.37 -11.78 4.97
N ILE A 73 13.20 -11.31 5.40
CA ILE A 73 12.10 -10.92 4.50
C ILE A 73 12.43 -9.76 3.55
N SER A 74 13.47 -8.98 3.86
CA SER A 74 13.99 -7.92 2.98
C SER A 74 14.50 -8.47 1.65
N ASN A 75 14.93 -9.73 1.62
CA ASN A 75 15.57 -10.35 0.47
C ASN A 75 14.56 -10.82 -0.58
N TYR A 76 13.29 -10.98 -0.18
CA TYR A 76 12.25 -11.47 -1.07
C TYR A 76 11.55 -10.36 -1.84
N GLU A 77 11.19 -10.67 -3.08
CA GLU A 77 10.48 -9.80 -4.02
C GLU A 77 9.31 -10.58 -4.63
N GLY A 78 8.16 -10.55 -3.98
CA GLY A 78 6.99 -11.26 -4.47
C GLY A 78 5.85 -11.33 -3.46
N LEU A 79 5.25 -12.52 -3.34
CA LEU A 79 4.15 -12.78 -2.41
C LEU A 79 4.65 -13.61 -1.22
N ILE A 80 4.16 -13.28 -0.04
CA ILE A 80 4.58 -13.94 1.20
C ILE A 80 3.34 -14.28 2.01
N LYS A 81 3.22 -15.54 2.40
CA LYS A 81 2.29 -16.00 3.42
C LYS A 81 3.00 -16.03 4.76
N CYS A 82 2.57 -15.20 5.70
CA CYS A 82 3.19 -15.12 7.01
C CYS A 82 2.17 -14.82 8.12
N LYS A 83 2.53 -15.20 9.34
CA LYS A 83 1.91 -14.71 10.57
C LYS A 83 2.65 -13.46 11.00
N ILE A 84 1.94 -12.35 11.14
CA ILE A 84 2.50 -11.06 11.53
C ILE A 84 1.73 -10.45 12.70
N LEU A 85 2.46 -9.86 13.63
CA LEU A 85 1.96 -9.17 14.81
C LEU A 85 2.01 -7.66 14.56
N PRO A 86 0.85 -6.97 14.52
CA PRO A 86 0.83 -5.51 14.50
C PRO A 86 1.35 -4.89 15.80
N PRO A 87 1.89 -3.65 15.76
CA PRO A 87 2.19 -2.90 16.98
C PRO A 87 0.91 -2.54 17.75
N ARG A 88 1.05 -2.19 19.03
CA ARG A 88 -0.03 -1.53 19.77
C ARG A 88 0.03 -0.03 19.45
N ARG A 89 -1.12 0.59 19.18
CA ARG A 89 -1.27 2.04 18.94
C ARG A 89 -0.57 2.55 17.68
N LEU A 90 -1.08 2.14 16.52
CA LEU A 90 -0.72 2.74 15.23
C LEU A 90 -1.97 3.42 14.65
N HIS A 91 -1.91 4.73 14.41
CA HIS A 91 -3.08 5.50 13.96
C HIS A 91 -3.61 5.03 12.60
N ILE A 92 -2.71 4.69 11.68
CA ILE A 92 -3.05 4.20 10.33
C ILE A 92 -2.45 2.80 10.17
N PRO A 93 -3.25 1.73 10.38
CA PRO A 93 -2.79 0.36 10.15
C PRO A 93 -2.40 0.17 8.69
N VAL A 94 -1.35 -0.62 8.45
CA VAL A 94 -0.73 -0.77 7.12
C VAL A 94 -1.34 -1.93 6.35
N LEU A 95 -1.40 -3.11 6.98
CA LEU A 95 -1.73 -4.34 6.27
C LEU A 95 -3.24 -4.54 6.13
N PRO A 96 -3.73 -4.86 4.92
CA PRO A 96 -5.11 -5.27 4.71
C PRO A 96 -5.36 -6.69 5.23
N CYS A 97 -6.57 -6.94 5.72
CA CYS A 97 -7.05 -8.28 6.04
C CYS A 97 -8.54 -8.38 5.67
N ARG A 98 -8.96 -9.51 5.10
CA ARG A 98 -10.38 -9.79 4.87
C ARG A 98 -10.97 -10.41 6.12
N THR A 99 -11.80 -9.67 6.82
CA THR A 99 -12.49 -10.16 8.02
C THR A 99 -13.98 -9.97 7.84
N ASN A 100 -14.78 -11.02 8.07
CA ASN A 100 -16.23 -10.99 7.92
C ASN A 100 -16.68 -10.46 6.53
N ASN A 101 -16.03 -10.93 5.46
CA ASN A 101 -16.25 -10.51 4.06
C ASN A 101 -16.03 -9.01 3.79
N LYS A 102 -15.31 -8.31 4.67
CA LYS A 102 -14.94 -6.90 4.49
C LYS A 102 -13.43 -6.75 4.48
N LEU A 103 -12.94 -5.84 3.65
CA LEU A 103 -11.54 -5.40 3.68
C LEU A 103 -11.37 -4.43 4.85
N LEU A 104 -10.55 -4.81 5.83
CA LEU A 104 -10.27 -4.01 7.01
C LEU A 104 -8.76 -3.81 7.17
N PHE A 105 -8.40 -2.71 7.83
CA PHE A 105 -7.03 -2.39 8.22
C PHE A 105 -7.03 -2.29 9.75
N HIS A 106 -6.70 -3.39 10.43
CA HIS A 106 -6.81 -3.49 11.89
C HIS A 106 -5.48 -3.91 12.55
N LEU A 107 -5.38 -3.69 13.86
CA LEU A 107 -4.20 -4.05 14.66
C LEU A 107 -4.40 -5.29 15.53
N CYS A 108 -5.59 -5.88 15.48
CA CYS A 108 -5.96 -7.06 16.25
C CYS A 108 -7.03 -7.86 15.50
N ARG A 109 -6.63 -9.05 15.04
CA ARG A 109 -7.52 -10.00 14.39
C ARG A 109 -8.78 -10.28 15.20
N SER A 110 -8.64 -10.67 16.47
CA SER A 110 -9.80 -10.96 17.31
C SER A 110 -10.73 -9.76 17.55
N CYS A 111 -10.20 -8.52 17.66
CA CYS A 111 -11.07 -7.34 17.76
C CYS A 111 -11.86 -7.12 16.48
N ALA A 112 -11.24 -7.29 15.31
CA ALA A 112 -11.91 -7.11 14.03
C ALA A 112 -12.97 -8.19 13.77
N GLU A 113 -12.67 -9.45 14.10
CA GLU A 113 -13.60 -10.57 14.01
C GLU A 113 -14.84 -10.34 14.90
N ASN A 114 -14.62 -9.93 16.16
CA ASN A 114 -15.66 -9.69 17.15
C ASN A 114 -16.30 -8.29 17.07
N LYS A 115 -15.85 -7.43 16.15
CA LYS A 115 -16.29 -6.03 16.01
C LYS A 115 -16.17 -5.21 17.31
N GLN A 116 -15.17 -5.51 18.14
CA GLN A 116 -14.96 -4.90 19.43
C GLN A 116 -14.63 -3.40 19.30
N GLN A 117 -15.32 -2.56 20.06
CA GLN A 117 -15.10 -1.11 20.11
C GLN A 117 -14.30 -0.65 21.35
N ASN A 118 -14.21 -1.50 22.37
CA ASN A 118 -13.48 -1.20 23.61
C ASN A 118 -11.98 -1.48 23.48
N ASN A 119 -11.20 -0.99 24.44
CA ASN A 119 -9.76 -1.22 24.55
C ASN A 119 -9.40 -2.71 24.40
N CYS A 120 -8.36 -2.99 23.61
CA CYS A 120 -7.93 -4.35 23.29
C CYS A 120 -7.04 -4.93 24.39
N HIS A 121 -7.51 -6.01 25.03
CA HIS A 121 -6.77 -6.78 26.03
C HIS A 121 -6.32 -8.16 25.51
N HIS A 122 -6.50 -8.43 24.22
CA HIS A 122 -6.09 -9.70 23.60
C HIS A 122 -4.57 -9.90 23.65
N SER A 123 -4.14 -11.16 23.74
CA SER A 123 -2.73 -11.55 23.67
C SER A 123 -2.15 -11.31 22.28
N ASP A 124 -0.83 -11.39 22.14
CA ASP A 124 -0.16 -11.20 20.86
C ASP A 124 -0.56 -12.30 19.85
N GLU A 125 -0.74 -13.54 20.30
CA GLU A 125 -1.24 -14.64 19.46
C GLU A 125 -2.64 -14.39 18.92
N GLN A 126 -3.53 -13.80 19.72
CA GLN A 126 -4.89 -13.44 19.32
C GLN A 126 -4.92 -12.23 18.39
N ARG A 127 -3.98 -11.30 18.57
CA ARG A 127 -3.84 -10.09 17.74
C ARG A 127 -3.24 -10.39 16.38
N ALA A 128 -2.31 -11.33 16.32
CA ALA A 128 -1.59 -11.68 15.10
C ALA A 128 -2.53 -12.15 13.98
N MET A 129 -2.14 -11.80 12.76
CA MET A 129 -2.86 -12.13 11.53
C MET A 129 -2.01 -13.08 10.69
N THR A 130 -2.63 -14.10 10.12
CA THR A 130 -1.98 -15.00 9.15
C THR A 130 -2.64 -14.80 7.81
N GLU A 131 -1.99 -14.05 6.92
CA GLU A 131 -2.50 -13.74 5.59
C GLU A 131 -1.37 -13.77 4.56
N LYS A 132 -1.68 -13.34 3.35
CA LYS A 132 -0.77 -13.24 2.23
C LYS A 132 -0.73 -11.79 1.78
N TRP A 133 0.48 -11.28 1.55
CA TRP A 133 0.72 -9.91 1.15
C TRP A 133 1.85 -9.83 0.14
N VAL A 134 1.93 -8.70 -0.57
CA VAL A 134 3.11 -8.38 -1.35
C VAL A 134 4.25 -8.03 -0.39
N SER A 135 5.45 -8.50 -0.70
CA SER A 135 6.67 -8.26 0.07
C SER A 135 6.88 -6.76 0.42
N ASP A 136 6.60 -5.84 -0.51
CA ASP A 136 6.71 -4.40 -0.30
C ASP A 136 5.75 -3.87 0.78
N GLU A 137 4.54 -4.44 0.90
CA GLU A 137 3.59 -4.11 1.97
C GLU A 137 4.10 -4.56 3.33
N ILE A 138 4.68 -5.76 3.40
CA ILE A 138 5.25 -6.30 4.64
C ILE A 138 6.49 -5.51 5.06
N LYS A 139 7.38 -5.18 4.12
CA LYS A 139 8.54 -4.32 4.37
C LYS A 139 8.11 -2.96 4.94
N THR A 140 7.07 -2.37 4.36
CA THR A 140 6.47 -1.11 4.87
C THR A 140 5.89 -1.30 6.27
N ALA A 141 5.17 -2.39 6.53
CA ALA A 141 4.59 -2.71 7.83
C ALA A 141 5.66 -2.89 8.91
N ILE A 142 6.76 -3.59 8.61
CA ILE A 142 7.89 -3.74 9.54
C ILE A 142 8.48 -2.38 9.90
N GLY A 143 8.63 -1.48 8.92
CA GLY A 143 9.03 -0.09 9.17
C GLY A 143 8.07 0.71 10.05
N LYS A 144 6.82 0.24 10.23
CA LYS A 144 5.83 0.80 11.16
C LYS A 144 5.71 0.01 12.48
N GLY A 145 6.64 -0.90 12.76
CA GLY A 145 6.70 -1.65 14.03
C GLY A 145 5.94 -2.97 14.03
N TYR A 146 5.52 -3.48 12.86
CA TYR A 146 4.99 -4.84 12.77
C TYR A 146 6.14 -5.86 12.92
N ARG A 147 5.82 -7.02 13.51
CA ARG A 147 6.78 -8.12 13.73
C ARG A 147 6.31 -9.38 13.02
N VAL A 148 7.13 -9.90 12.11
CA VAL A 148 6.89 -11.22 11.51
C VAL A 148 7.13 -12.28 12.57
N MET A 149 6.11 -13.09 12.85
CA MET A 149 6.18 -14.18 13.83
C MET A 149 6.59 -15.50 13.17
N LYS A 150 6.07 -15.77 11.97
CA LYS A 150 6.32 -17.01 11.23
C LYS A 150 6.10 -16.79 9.74
N ILE A 151 6.97 -17.34 8.90
CA ILE A 151 6.75 -17.42 7.44
C ILE A 151 6.29 -18.84 7.13
N TYR A 152 5.32 -18.97 6.25
CA TYR A 152 4.77 -20.27 5.82
C TYR A 152 5.18 -20.60 4.39
N GLU A 153 5.18 -19.63 3.49
CA GLU A 153 5.48 -19.83 2.08
C GLU A 153 5.84 -18.48 1.43
N VAL A 154 6.81 -18.51 0.53
CA VAL A 154 7.24 -17.34 -0.26
C VAL A 154 7.22 -17.71 -1.73
N TRP A 155 6.60 -16.85 -2.53
CA TRP A 155 6.71 -16.87 -3.99
C TRP A 155 7.60 -15.71 -4.40
N ASP A 156 8.87 -16.00 -4.64
CA ASP A 156 9.90 -15.01 -4.92
C ASP A 156 10.13 -14.86 -6.42
N PHE A 157 10.15 -13.63 -6.94
CA PHE A 157 10.32 -13.37 -8.36
C PHE A 157 11.70 -12.76 -8.63
N ASN A 158 12.59 -13.58 -9.20
CA ASN A 158 13.95 -13.18 -9.56
C ASN A 158 13.98 -12.13 -10.69
N GLN A 159 12.94 -12.08 -11.52
CA GLN A 159 12.82 -11.14 -12.63
C GLN A 159 11.76 -10.09 -12.35
N LYS A 160 12.13 -8.83 -12.59
CA LYS A 160 11.25 -7.67 -12.41
C LYS A 160 11.44 -6.66 -13.52
N SER A 161 10.36 -5.99 -13.89
CA SER A 161 10.38 -4.78 -14.72
C SER A 161 10.06 -3.58 -13.86
N GLN A 162 10.85 -2.52 -14.00
CA GLN A 162 10.59 -1.24 -13.35
C GLN A 162 11.06 -0.11 -14.26
N TYR A 163 10.31 0.99 -14.29
CA TYR A 163 10.73 2.20 -14.99
C TYR A 163 11.77 2.95 -14.18
N ASP A 164 12.88 3.28 -14.82
CA ASP A 164 13.91 4.13 -14.26
C ASP A 164 13.58 5.60 -14.55
N SER A 165 13.31 6.36 -13.50
CA SER A 165 12.98 7.79 -13.61
C SER A 165 14.17 8.70 -13.99
N VAL A 166 15.40 8.22 -13.80
CA VAL A 166 16.64 8.95 -14.10
C VAL A 166 16.95 8.81 -15.59
N THR A 167 17.09 7.56 -16.07
CA THR A 167 17.36 7.30 -17.50
C THR A 167 16.11 7.44 -18.37
N LYS A 168 14.92 7.43 -17.76
CA LYS A 168 13.60 7.47 -18.42
C LYS A 168 13.33 6.26 -19.31
N THR A 169 13.86 5.10 -18.96
CA THR A 169 13.73 3.86 -19.72
C THR A 169 13.16 2.72 -18.87
N GLY A 170 12.83 1.60 -19.50
CA GLY A 170 12.28 0.42 -18.80
C GLY A 170 10.80 0.54 -18.44
N GLY A 171 10.33 -0.38 -17.59
CA GLY A 171 8.94 -0.51 -17.16
C GLY A 171 8.03 -1.15 -18.22
N LEU A 172 7.37 -2.25 -17.85
CA LEU A 172 6.56 -3.07 -18.75
C LEU A 172 5.43 -2.28 -19.42
N PHE A 173 4.74 -1.42 -18.67
CA PHE A 173 3.60 -0.65 -19.19
C PHE A 173 3.94 0.79 -19.57
N THR A 174 5.22 1.18 -19.57
CA THR A 174 5.63 2.57 -19.81
C THR A 174 5.13 3.10 -21.15
N GLY A 175 5.31 2.36 -22.24
CA GLY A 175 4.86 2.76 -23.57
C GLY A 175 3.34 2.92 -23.66
N TYR A 176 2.60 1.94 -23.14
CA TYR A 176 1.13 1.95 -23.07
C TYR A 176 0.62 3.16 -22.29
N VAL A 177 1.10 3.36 -21.06
CA VAL A 177 0.65 4.46 -20.20
C VAL A 177 0.98 5.82 -20.82
N ASN A 178 2.16 5.99 -21.41
CA ASN A 178 2.54 7.24 -22.07
C ASN A 178 1.62 7.56 -23.25
N ALA A 179 1.29 6.56 -24.09
CA ALA A 179 0.42 6.75 -25.24
C ALA A 179 -0.98 7.22 -24.81
N PHE A 180 -1.60 6.55 -23.85
CA PHE A 180 -2.95 6.92 -23.39
C PHE A 180 -2.98 8.21 -22.56
N LEU A 181 -1.93 8.51 -21.78
CA LEU A 181 -1.83 9.81 -21.10
C LEU A 181 -1.69 10.96 -22.11
N LYS A 182 -0.94 10.77 -23.20
CA LYS A 182 -0.84 11.74 -24.27
C LYS A 182 -2.22 12.01 -24.90
N ILE A 183 -2.92 10.94 -25.31
CA ILE A 183 -4.27 11.05 -25.90
C ILE A 183 -5.23 11.76 -24.94
N LYS A 184 -5.24 11.38 -23.66
CA LYS A 184 -6.07 12.02 -22.63
C LYS A 184 -5.78 13.52 -22.53
N HIS A 185 -4.50 13.91 -22.52
CA HIS A 185 -4.12 15.31 -22.46
C HIS A 185 -4.53 16.08 -23.73
N GLU A 186 -4.33 15.50 -24.92
CA GLU A 186 -4.72 16.11 -26.20
C GLU A 186 -6.24 16.29 -26.31
N ALA A 187 -7.03 15.33 -25.80
CA ALA A 187 -8.50 15.40 -25.79
C ALA A 187 -9.07 16.37 -24.74
N SER A 188 -8.32 16.68 -23.67
CA SER A 188 -8.79 17.57 -22.59
C SER A 188 -8.78 19.07 -22.97
N GLY A 189 -8.21 19.41 -24.13
CA GLY A 189 -8.04 20.79 -24.57
C GLY A 189 -7.01 21.57 -23.74
N TRP A 190 -6.91 22.86 -24.03
CA TRP A 190 -5.99 23.75 -23.33
C TRP A 190 -6.69 24.44 -22.15
N PRO A 191 -6.00 24.67 -21.02
CA PRO A 191 -6.53 25.51 -19.95
C PRO A 191 -6.94 26.90 -20.45
N ASN A 192 -7.91 27.53 -19.78
CA ASN A 192 -8.46 28.82 -20.19
C ASN A 192 -7.41 29.94 -20.35
N TRP A 193 -6.29 29.86 -19.64
CA TRP A 193 -5.21 30.85 -19.71
C TRP A 193 -4.23 30.61 -20.87
N CYS A 194 -4.32 29.49 -21.58
CA CYS A 194 -3.41 29.15 -22.67
C CYS A 194 -3.88 29.70 -24.01
N HIS A 195 -3.53 30.95 -24.31
CA HIS A 195 -3.89 31.60 -25.58
C HIS A 195 -2.75 31.57 -26.60
N THR A 196 -1.50 31.64 -26.14
CA THR A 196 -0.31 31.73 -27.00
C THR A 196 0.47 30.42 -27.08
N LEU A 197 1.41 30.33 -28.02
CA LEU A 197 2.33 29.19 -28.12
C LEU A 197 3.21 29.09 -26.85
N GLU A 198 3.60 30.23 -26.30
CA GLU A 198 4.39 30.35 -25.06
C GLU A 198 3.61 29.80 -23.87
N ASP A 199 2.31 30.08 -23.76
CA ASP A 199 1.46 29.54 -22.70
C ASP A 199 1.33 28.01 -22.80
N LYS A 200 1.17 27.49 -24.02
CA LYS A 200 1.12 26.04 -24.27
C LYS A 200 2.44 25.37 -23.88
N LYS A 201 3.58 25.96 -24.24
CA LYS A 201 4.92 25.49 -23.81
C LYS A 201 5.05 25.52 -22.29
N ARG A 202 4.62 26.60 -21.64
CA ARG A 202 4.63 26.75 -20.17
C ARG A 202 3.77 25.69 -19.49
N TYR A 203 2.59 25.41 -20.03
CA TYR A 203 1.70 24.37 -19.50
C TYR A 203 2.35 22.98 -19.58
N VAL A 204 2.90 22.60 -20.74
CA VAL A 204 3.59 21.32 -20.93
C VAL A 204 4.80 21.16 -19.99
N MET A 205 5.59 22.23 -19.79
CA MET A 205 6.69 22.21 -18.83
C MET A 205 6.21 22.09 -17.38
N SER A 206 5.11 22.77 -17.03
CA SER A 206 4.54 22.71 -15.67
C SER A 206 4.01 21.32 -15.34
N THR A 207 3.32 20.64 -16.27
CA THR A 207 2.80 19.27 -16.05
C THR A 207 3.92 18.24 -15.92
N THR A 208 5.06 18.46 -16.57
CA THR A 208 6.26 17.62 -16.42
C THR A 208 6.94 17.82 -15.05
N THR A 209 6.82 19.03 -14.46
CA THR A 209 7.43 19.40 -13.17
C THR A 209 6.51 19.09 -11.98
N THR A 210 5.20 19.33 -12.09
CA THR A 210 4.22 19.14 -11.01
C THR A 210 4.02 17.67 -10.65
N LYS A 211 4.08 16.75 -11.64
CA LYS A 211 4.06 15.30 -11.39
C LYS A 211 5.26 14.79 -10.58
N LYS A 212 6.36 15.56 -10.47
CA LYS A 212 7.45 15.29 -9.52
C LYS A 212 7.17 15.79 -8.10
N LYS A 213 6.42 16.89 -7.93
CA LYS A 213 6.13 17.51 -6.62
C LYS A 213 4.98 16.84 -5.87
N GLU A 214 3.95 16.37 -6.56
CA GLU A 214 2.80 15.70 -5.94
C GLU A 214 3.20 14.40 -5.21
N PHE A 215 4.25 13.71 -5.67
CA PHE A 215 4.73 12.48 -5.04
C PHE A 215 5.66 12.72 -3.83
N PHE A 216 6.48 13.77 -3.84
CA PHE A 216 7.19 14.23 -2.64
C PHE A 216 6.20 14.64 -1.55
N LEU A 217 5.03 15.15 -1.93
CA LEU A 217 3.93 15.43 -1.02
C LEU A 217 3.29 14.16 -0.45
N ILE A 218 3.22 13.03 -1.15
CA ILE A 218 2.64 11.79 -0.57
C ILE A 218 3.56 11.18 0.50
N SER A 219 4.88 11.12 0.27
CA SER A 219 5.80 10.66 1.32
C SER A 219 5.78 11.64 2.49
N THR A 220 5.86 12.95 2.23
CA THR A 220 5.82 13.96 3.31
C THR A 220 4.46 14.14 3.96
N THR A 221 3.35 13.77 3.32
CA THR A 221 2.00 13.80 3.93
C THR A 221 1.79 12.57 4.80
N LEU A 222 2.29 11.39 4.39
CA LEU A 222 2.42 10.26 5.29
C LEU A 222 3.32 10.62 6.47
N ASP A 223 4.50 11.22 6.24
CA ASP A 223 5.40 11.67 7.31
C ASP A 223 4.77 12.74 8.20
N LYS A 224 3.96 13.67 7.66
CA LYS A 224 3.21 14.66 8.46
C LYS A 224 2.05 14.05 9.24
N ILE A 225 1.40 13.01 8.72
CA ILE A 225 0.42 12.23 9.47
C ILE A 225 1.13 11.42 10.58
N LEU A 226 2.36 10.96 10.34
CA LEU A 226 3.18 10.22 11.31
C LEU A 226 3.83 11.14 12.37
N ASP A 227 4.16 12.38 12.04
CA ASP A 227 4.66 13.37 12.99
C ASP A 227 3.53 13.96 13.85
N TYR A 228 2.29 13.99 13.35
CA TYR A 228 1.10 14.29 14.16
C TYR A 228 0.94 13.28 15.31
N ASP A 229 1.25 12.00 15.09
CA ASP A 229 1.22 10.93 16.09
C ASP A 229 2.27 11.09 17.21
N LYS A 230 3.40 11.79 16.94
CA LYS A 230 4.39 12.11 17.99
C LYS A 230 3.90 13.22 18.93
N SER A 231 3.03 14.12 18.45
CA SER A 231 2.49 15.22 19.26
C SER A 231 1.38 14.80 20.24
N ILE A 232 0.82 13.60 20.07
CA ILE A 232 -0.24 13.05 20.92
C ILE A 232 0.31 12.17 22.06
N ASN A 233 1.56 11.69 21.95
CA ASN A 233 2.21 10.86 22.99
C ASN A 233 3.04 11.66 24.01
N SER A 234 2.89 12.99 24.05
CA SER A 234 3.53 13.90 25.02
C SER A 234 2.56 14.60 25.97
N CYS A 235 1.35 14.04 26.16
CA CYS A 235 0.46 14.39 27.27
C CYS A 235 0.17 13.14 28.11
#